data_AF-A0AAW9TBR2-F1
#
_entry.id   AF-A0AAW9TBR2-F1
#
_cell.length_a   1.000
_cell.length_b   1.000
_cell.length_c   1.000
_cell.angle_alpha   90.00
_cell.angle_beta   90.00
_cell.angle_gamma   90.00
#
_symmetry.space_group_name_H-M   'P 1'
#
loop_
_entity.id
_entity.type
_entity.pdbx_description
1 polymer ?
#
loop_
_entity_poly.entity_id
_entity_poly.type
_entity_poly.pdbx_seq_one_letter_code
_entity_poly.pdbx_strand_id
1 'polypeptide(L)'
;MATDKYNTEGKVQLNGKLDISVYATADGYKASDKATATLYWLNAEGGDDTNNINLVKTRGVMVTTDSDITISGLNDGEVVTFYSVNGVNLGSAKAVQGVLHFARPNESIVIAKIKGNDLKIAIR
;
A
#
# COMPACT_ATOMS: atom_id res chain seq x y z
N MET A 1 7.78 4.36 -19.28
CA MET A 1 6.78 3.36 -19.70
C MET A 1 7.33 2.01 -19.30
N ALA A 2 6.59 1.22 -18.53
CA ALA A 2 6.98 -0.17 -18.28
C ALA A 2 6.69 -0.94 -19.56
N THR A 3 7.74 -1.42 -20.23
CA THR A 3 7.62 -2.36 -21.34
C THR A 3 7.55 -3.77 -20.77
N ASP A 4 6.70 -4.62 -21.35
CA ASP A 4 6.69 -6.06 -21.10
C ASP A 4 8.03 -6.64 -21.55
N LYS A 5 9.02 -6.56 -20.66
CA LYS A 5 10.34 -7.15 -20.86
C LYS A 5 10.12 -8.66 -20.83
N TYR A 6 10.38 -9.34 -21.95
CA TYR A 6 10.45 -10.80 -22.03
C TYR A 6 11.28 -11.32 -20.85
N ASN A 7 10.62 -11.95 -19.87
CA ASN A 7 11.31 -12.57 -18.76
C ASN A 7 11.54 -14.05 -19.10
N THR A 8 12.76 -14.38 -19.51
CA THR A 8 13.21 -15.75 -19.80
C THR A 8 13.17 -16.69 -18.59
N GLU A 9 13.08 -16.15 -17.38
CA GLU A 9 12.96 -16.90 -16.12
C GLU A 9 11.49 -17.07 -15.66
N GLY A 10 10.51 -16.52 -16.39
CA GLY A 10 9.08 -16.68 -16.07
C GLY A 10 8.58 -15.96 -14.80
N LYS A 11 9.37 -15.06 -14.21
CA LYS A 11 9.01 -14.32 -12.98
C LYS A 11 8.48 -12.91 -13.27
N VAL A 12 7.20 -12.76 -13.53
CA VAL A 12 6.60 -11.42 -13.66
C VAL A 12 6.22 -10.89 -12.27
N GLN A 13 6.86 -9.81 -11.83
CA GLN A 13 6.53 -9.16 -10.56
C GLN A 13 5.38 -8.18 -10.77
N LEU A 14 4.17 -8.54 -10.31
CA LEU A 14 2.97 -7.70 -10.39
C LEU A 14 2.96 -6.68 -9.24
N ASN A 15 3.76 -5.62 -9.36
CA ASN A 15 3.73 -4.49 -8.42
C ASN A 15 2.67 -3.47 -8.87
N GLY A 16 1.39 -3.86 -8.80
CA GLY A 16 0.28 -2.96 -9.07
C GLY A 16 0.11 -1.95 -7.92
N LYS A 17 0.09 -0.66 -8.25
CA LYS A 17 -0.37 0.42 -7.36
C LYS A 17 -1.46 1.19 -8.11
N LEU A 18 -2.59 1.45 -7.47
CA LEU A 18 -3.64 2.31 -8.02
C LEU A 18 -3.76 3.57 -7.16
N ASP A 19 -3.47 4.72 -7.77
CA ASP A 19 -3.78 6.03 -7.19
C ASP A 19 -5.26 6.36 -7.43
N ILE A 20 -6.01 6.63 -6.36
CA ILE A 20 -7.43 6.96 -6.37
C ILE A 20 -7.58 8.43 -6.00
N SER A 21 -8.38 9.18 -6.76
CA SER A 21 -8.78 10.55 -6.43
C SER A 21 -10.26 10.76 -6.76
N VAL A 22 -11.04 11.21 -5.79
CA VAL A 22 -12.49 11.40 -5.93
C VAL A 22 -12.91 12.77 -5.38
N TYR A 23 -13.93 13.37 -5.98
CA TYR A 23 -14.55 14.61 -5.52
C TYR A 23 -16.03 14.63 -5.93
N ALA A 24 -16.84 15.39 -5.21
CA ALA A 24 -18.27 15.54 -5.46
C ALA A 24 -18.58 16.88 -6.14
N THR A 25 -19.63 16.90 -6.95
CA THR A 25 -20.17 18.10 -7.61
C THR A 25 -21.69 18.13 -7.50
N ALA A 26 -22.27 19.32 -7.43
CA ALA A 26 -23.71 19.54 -7.49
C ALA A 26 -24.00 20.86 -8.21
N ASP A 27 -25.13 20.94 -8.91
CA ASP A 27 -25.52 22.13 -9.67
C ASP A 27 -25.64 23.35 -8.75
N GLY A 28 -25.00 24.46 -9.16
CA GLY A 28 -24.97 25.70 -8.35
C GLY A 28 -23.97 25.70 -7.19
N TYR A 29 -23.18 24.64 -6.99
CA TYR A 29 -22.18 24.55 -5.93
C TYR A 29 -20.75 24.39 -6.48
N LYS A 30 -19.77 24.88 -5.71
CA LYS A 30 -18.36 24.59 -5.95
C LYS A 30 -18.10 23.09 -5.69
N ALA A 31 -17.25 22.48 -6.52
CA ALA A 31 -16.77 21.12 -6.29
C ALA A 31 -16.14 20.96 -4.90
N SER A 32 -16.29 19.77 -4.29
CA SER A 32 -15.63 19.44 -3.03
C SER A 32 -14.11 19.39 -3.18
N ASP A 33 -13.42 19.36 -2.05
CA ASP A 33 -12.01 18.96 -2.02
C ASP A 33 -11.87 17.51 -2.51
N LYS A 34 -10.69 17.18 -3.04
CA LYS A 34 -10.36 15.84 -3.51
C LYS A 34 -9.93 14.97 -2.34
N ALA A 35 -10.60 13.85 -2.14
CA ALA A 35 -10.07 12.78 -1.30
C ALA A 35 -9.13 11.91 -2.13
N THR A 36 -8.01 11.47 -1.53
CA THR A 36 -7.04 10.60 -2.23
C THR A 36 -6.71 9.36 -1.42
N ALA A 37 -6.49 8.25 -2.13
CA ALA A 37 -6.03 7.01 -1.54
C ALA A 37 -5.08 6.31 -2.51
N THR A 38 -4.29 5.38 -1.99
CA THR A 38 -3.48 4.47 -2.79
C THR A 38 -3.83 3.03 -2.43
N LEU A 39 -4.24 2.24 -3.40
CA LEU A 39 -4.44 0.79 -3.25
C LEU A 39 -3.15 0.07 -3.63
N TYR A 40 -2.67 -0.80 -2.75
CA TYR A 40 -1.52 -1.70 -2.94
C TYR A 40 -1.97 -3.15 -2.86
N TRP A 41 -1.23 -4.04 -3.53
CA TRP A 41 -1.44 -5.49 -3.48
C TRP A 41 -0.28 -6.11 -2.72
N LEU A 42 -0.61 -6.77 -1.62
CA LEU A 42 0.35 -7.54 -0.83
C LEU A 42 0.31 -8.99 -1.28
N ASN A 43 1.46 -9.63 -1.36
CA ASN A 43 1.53 -11.08 -1.49
C ASN A 43 1.03 -11.72 -0.19
N ALA A 44 0.12 -12.68 -0.29
CA ALA A 44 -0.32 -13.46 0.86
C ALA A 44 0.81 -14.41 1.31
N GLU A 45 0.89 -14.64 2.62
CA GLU A 45 1.74 -15.69 3.17
C GLU A 45 1.12 -17.06 2.86
N GLY A 46 1.93 -17.97 2.31
CA GLY A 46 1.49 -19.29 1.84
C GLY A 46 1.61 -19.39 0.32
N GLY A 47 2.70 -19.99 -0.15
CA GLY A 47 2.85 -20.33 -1.56
C GLY A 47 1.84 -21.43 -1.93
N ASP A 48 1.08 -21.21 -3.00
CA ASP A 48 0.24 -22.28 -3.55
C ASP A 48 1.08 -23.17 -4.48
N ASP A 49 1.04 -24.46 -4.15
CA ASP A 49 1.23 -25.66 -4.96
C ASP A 49 1.78 -25.51 -6.40
N THR A 50 3.04 -25.92 -6.55
CA THR A 50 3.68 -26.80 -7.56
C THR A 50 3.27 -26.84 -9.05
N ASN A 51 2.35 -26.03 -9.58
CA ASN A 51 1.88 -26.16 -10.96
C ASN A 51 2.21 -24.94 -11.84
N ASN A 52 3.49 -24.54 -11.92
CA ASN A 52 4.12 -23.65 -12.93
C ASN A 52 3.42 -22.33 -13.35
N ILE A 53 2.31 -21.95 -12.71
CA ILE A 53 1.57 -20.71 -12.87
C ILE A 53 1.33 -20.23 -11.44
N ASN A 54 2.20 -19.34 -10.95
CA ASN A 54 2.10 -18.80 -9.60
C ASN A 54 0.78 -18.01 -9.44
N LEU A 55 -0.27 -18.65 -8.93
CA LEU A 55 -1.38 -17.95 -8.28
C LEU A 55 -0.86 -17.43 -6.95
N VAL A 56 -0.11 -16.32 -7.00
CA VAL A 56 0.17 -15.57 -5.78
C VAL A 56 -1.17 -15.04 -5.32
N LYS A 57 -1.74 -15.64 -4.25
CA LYS A 57 -2.89 -15.03 -3.57
C LYS A 57 -2.45 -13.64 -3.15
N THR A 58 -3.00 -12.61 -3.76
CA THR A 58 -2.74 -11.22 -3.36
C THR A 58 -3.92 -10.67 -2.58
N ARG A 59 -3.67 -9.80 -1.60
CA ARG A 59 -4.71 -9.04 -0.90
C ARG A 59 -4.49 -7.55 -1.05
N GLY A 60 -5.58 -6.79 -1.21
CA GLY A 60 -5.52 -5.34 -1.30
C GLY A 60 -5.37 -4.68 0.08
N VAL A 61 -4.53 -3.66 0.18
CA VAL A 61 -4.50 -2.72 1.31
C VAL A 61 -4.59 -1.29 0.78
N MET A 62 -5.44 -0.49 1.42
CA MET A 62 -5.63 0.91 1.05
C MET A 62 -4.88 1.81 2.02
N VAL A 63 -4.17 2.80 1.47
CA VAL A 63 -3.39 3.79 2.23
C VAL A 63 -3.92 5.19 1.96
N THR A 64 -4.17 5.95 3.02
CA THR A 64 -4.44 7.40 2.96
C THR A 64 -3.43 8.16 3.83
N THR A 65 -3.16 9.42 3.48
CA THR A 65 -2.13 10.23 4.15
C THR A 65 -2.58 11.67 4.44
N ASP A 66 -3.88 11.94 4.45
CA ASP A 66 -4.40 13.32 4.54
C ASP A 66 -4.07 13.98 5.89
N SER A 67 -4.07 13.20 6.98
CA SER A 67 -3.60 13.61 8.30
C SER A 67 -2.45 12.72 8.75
N ASP A 68 -2.78 11.55 9.25
CA ASP A 68 -1.87 10.45 9.58
C ASP A 68 -1.83 9.43 8.45
N ILE A 69 -0.83 8.54 8.49
CA ILE A 69 -0.84 7.37 7.62
C ILE A 69 -1.90 6.40 8.15
N THR A 70 -2.94 6.16 7.37
CA THR A 70 -3.95 5.15 7.67
C THR A 70 -3.83 4.02 6.65
N ILE A 71 -3.74 2.79 7.14
CA ILE A 71 -3.70 1.59 6.30
C ILE A 71 -4.89 0.70 6.68
N SER A 72 -5.77 0.42 5.72
CA SER A 72 -6.91 -0.48 5.89
C SER A 72 -6.80 -1.72 5.01
N GLY A 73 -7.56 -2.75 5.37
CA GLY A 73 -7.51 -4.05 4.72
C GLY A 73 -6.38 -4.94 5.26
N LEU A 74 -5.79 -4.61 6.42
CA LEU A 74 -4.85 -5.46 7.15
C LEU A 74 -5.59 -6.61 7.86
N ASN A 75 -4.86 -7.64 8.27
CA ASN A 75 -5.37 -8.62 9.21
C ASN A 75 -5.28 -8.05 10.64
N ASP A 76 -6.20 -8.44 11.51
CA ASP A 76 -6.17 -8.05 12.92
C ASP A 76 -4.85 -8.48 13.58
N GLY A 77 -4.21 -7.52 14.23
CA GLY A 77 -2.94 -7.71 14.90
C GLY A 77 -1.71 -7.75 13.99
N GLU A 78 -1.86 -7.53 12.69
CA GLU A 78 -0.73 -7.38 11.78
C GLU A 78 0.08 -6.14 12.11
N VAL A 79 1.40 -6.28 12.11
CA VAL A 79 2.33 -5.20 12.46
C VAL A 79 2.94 -4.63 11.20
N VAL A 80 2.95 -3.30 11.11
CA VAL A 80 3.63 -2.55 10.07
C VAL A 80 4.75 -1.74 10.69
N THR A 81 5.96 -1.88 10.16
CA THR A 81 7.12 -1.09 10.58
C THR A 81 7.45 -0.07 9.51
N PHE A 82 7.64 1.17 9.91
CA PHE A 82 7.90 2.30 9.02
C PHE A 82 9.37 2.68 9.06
N TYR A 83 9.92 2.99 7.89
CA TYR A 83 11.28 3.45 7.72
C TYR A 83 11.32 4.69 6.82
N SER A 84 12.31 5.55 7.01
CA SER A 84 12.66 6.56 6.01
C SER A 84 13.28 5.90 4.77
N VAL A 85 13.40 6.65 3.68
CA VAL A 85 14.09 6.17 2.47
C VAL A 85 15.58 5.89 2.68
N ASN A 86 16.16 6.43 3.76
CA ASN A 86 17.55 6.16 4.17
C ASN A 86 17.66 4.94 5.09
N GLY A 87 16.56 4.22 5.35
CA GLY A 87 16.54 3.03 6.19
C GLY A 87 16.46 3.32 7.70
N VAL A 88 16.22 4.56 8.12
CA VAL A 88 16.03 4.90 9.54
C VAL A 88 14.68 4.36 10.00
N ASN A 89 14.63 3.63 11.10
CA ASN A 89 13.37 3.16 11.69
C ASN A 89 12.59 4.33 12.30
N LEU A 90 11.36 4.53 11.83
CA LEU A 90 10.46 5.60 12.28
C LEU A 90 9.46 5.12 13.34
N GLY A 91 9.29 3.82 13.51
CA GLY A 91 8.37 3.21 14.46
C GLY A 91 7.57 2.04 13.87
N SER A 92 6.64 1.50 14.65
CA SER A 92 5.73 0.45 14.21
C SER A 92 4.35 0.66 14.81
N ALA A 93 3.33 0.18 14.11
CA ALA A 93 1.97 0.14 14.61
C ALA A 93 1.34 -1.24 14.32
N LYS A 94 0.32 -1.58 15.09
CA LYS A 94 -0.40 -2.86 15.00
C LYS A 94 -1.84 -2.58 14.57
N ALA A 95 -2.34 -3.34 13.61
CA ALA A 95 -3.71 -3.19 13.13
C ALA A 95 -4.72 -3.68 14.17
N VAL A 96 -5.82 -2.94 14.30
CA VAL A 96 -6.99 -3.27 15.13
C VAL A 96 -8.21 -3.18 14.22
N GLN A 97 -9.00 -4.26 14.12
CA GLN A 97 -10.13 -4.36 13.18
C GLN A 97 -9.73 -4.07 11.72
N GLY A 98 -8.55 -4.57 11.33
CA GLY A 98 -7.98 -4.47 10.00
C GLY A 98 -7.52 -3.07 9.59
N VAL A 99 -7.49 -2.14 10.54
CA VAL A 99 -7.04 -0.76 10.33
C VAL A 99 -5.87 -0.43 11.24
N LEU A 100 -4.90 0.28 10.68
CA LEU A 100 -3.75 0.81 11.38
C LEU A 100 -3.68 2.31 11.15
N HIS A 101 -3.32 3.04 12.20
CA HIS A 101 -2.97 4.45 12.13
C HIS A 101 -1.53 4.64 12.60
N PHE A 102 -0.76 5.44 11.89
CA PHE A 102 0.61 5.80 12.23
C PHE A 102 0.77 7.31 12.09
N ALA A 103 1.22 7.95 13.17
CA ALA A 103 1.38 9.39 13.24
C ALA A 103 2.22 9.92 12.08
N ARG A 104 1.79 11.04 11.49
CA ARG A 104 2.47 11.63 10.33
C ARG A 104 3.97 11.87 10.61
N PRO A 105 4.88 11.16 9.92
CA PRO A 105 6.30 11.40 10.07
C PRO A 105 6.72 12.68 9.34
N ASN A 106 7.82 13.28 9.77
CA ASN A 106 8.44 14.42 9.08
C ASN A 106 9.26 13.96 7.85
N GLU A 107 8.61 13.20 6.97
CA GLU A 107 9.19 12.58 5.78
C GLU A 107 8.22 12.75 4.61
N SER A 108 8.70 13.08 3.42
CA SER A 108 7.85 13.15 2.23
C SER A 108 7.52 11.75 1.67
N ILE A 109 8.35 10.75 2.00
CA ILE A 109 8.18 9.37 1.57
C ILE A 109 8.63 8.44 2.71
N VAL A 110 7.84 7.40 2.96
CA VAL A 110 8.22 6.32 3.89
C VAL A 110 8.14 4.94 3.22
N ILE A 111 8.89 4.00 3.78
CA ILE A 111 8.83 2.58 3.46
C ILE A 111 8.09 1.87 4.58
N ALA A 112 6.91 1.33 4.30
CA ALA A 112 6.14 0.50 5.22
C ALA A 112 6.43 -0.98 4.93
N LYS A 113 6.90 -1.71 5.94
CA LYS A 113 7.16 -3.15 5.86
C LYS A 113 6.02 -3.93 6.48
N ILE A 114 5.45 -4.84 5.71
CA ILE A 114 4.25 -5.63 6.06
C ILE A 114 4.50 -7.09 5.67
N LYS A 115 4.84 -7.95 6.63
CA LYS A 115 5.01 -9.40 6.40
C LYS A 115 5.85 -9.75 5.15
N GLY A 116 7.04 -9.15 5.03
CA GLY A 116 7.93 -9.37 3.88
C GLY A 116 7.57 -8.59 2.61
N ASN A 117 6.48 -7.83 2.60
CA ASN A 117 6.16 -6.86 1.56
C ASN A 117 6.68 -5.47 1.95
N ASP A 118 7.19 -4.72 0.97
CA ASP A 118 7.68 -3.35 1.14
C ASP A 118 6.80 -2.38 0.33
N LEU A 119 6.24 -1.37 0.99
CA LEU A 119 5.34 -0.38 0.40
C LEU A 119 6.01 0.99 0.46
N LYS A 120 6.19 1.63 -0.69
CA LYS A 120 6.71 3.00 -0.77
C LYS A 120 5.54 3.99 -0.78
N ILE A 121 5.31 4.64 0.35
CA ILE A 121 4.17 5.55 0.56
C ILE A 121 4.68 6.98 0.44
N ALA A 122 4.12 7.74 -0.51
CA ALA A 122 4.30 9.17 -0.57
C ALA A 122 3.30 9.85 0.38
N ILE A 123 3.79 10.78 1.20
CA ILE A 123 2.96 11.54 2.13
C ILE A 123 2.58 12.85 1.46
N ARG A 124 1.28 13.03 1.23
CA ARG A 124 0.68 14.22 0.60
C ARG A 124 0.30 15.27 1.62
#